data_AF-A0A1W9GLI0-F1
#
_entry.id   AF-A0A1W9GLI0-F1
#
_cell.length_a   1.000
_cell.length_b   1.000
_cell.length_c   1.000
_cell.angle_alpha   90.00
_cell.angle_beta   90.00
_cell.angle_gamma   90.00
#
_symmetry.space_group_name_H-M   'P 1'
#
loop_
_entity.id
_entity.type
_entity.pdbx_description
1 polymer ?
#
loop_
_entity_poly.entity_id
_entity_poly.type
_entity_poly.pdbx_seq_one_letter_code
_entity_poly.pdbx_strand_id
1 'polypeptide(L)'
;MEALTTNRLAVSVPVIVDFQGTLTRGVTQELDLQSVSFWSDCDSIVGTTVYGLFYFSRNVAYLPLTGRVTAVEKEIDSSTSQFRIDVSFLPLQTMERRVLGSALQELETYLRALEASEGSTRQAVRETLITKNPRSILSFFITDNPYQLSYRLPTGFGQQISSLGNVDIQGLPAQFTQNMNADLNASSCKKDTSGFSIRMLWQSLGLLVQVLRDLVIRFFPGPLARLFVTPITFAFIGHPRTLSDVPRKFPFARFLPSHVVERWFRYQWPFVASYITGLKLADGTPTTGAMLISPLTTEQMIRDPRLARLRVLQTVQLAEKMGASIAGLGAFTSIVTRDGQELEKKVRLGLTTGNPHSAAIAVQNVLHAAALTNLSLPHATAAIIGGAGSVGSACAKLLARLVEKLLIIDIKKDALHNLVAELANARAAVEGMTNLDRVREADIVIAATNNPNILVTASHLKPGAIVIDAAQPKNVSEEIPHLRPDVVVIESAVVQTPDVSVHFDLDLAEGEALGCLSETMILTAIGWEGHYSLGKADPSHASHIIAAGRRLGFRLARFRNSRGYITDAQLLHIAQSRVPQDAL
;
A
#
# COMPACT_ATOMS: atom_id res chain seq x y z
N MET A 1 -42.67 -20.08 13.35
CA MET A 1 -41.73 -20.26 14.48
C MET A 1 -40.37 -19.79 14.01
N GLU A 2 -40.02 -18.54 14.31
CA GLU A 2 -38.65 -18.06 14.16
C GLU A 2 -37.77 -18.88 15.12
N ALA A 3 -36.86 -19.68 14.58
CA ALA A 3 -35.82 -20.28 15.38
C ALA A 3 -34.95 -19.14 15.91
N LEU A 4 -34.95 -18.91 17.23
CA LEU A 4 -33.92 -18.13 17.89
C LEU A 4 -32.57 -18.83 17.62
N THR A 5 -31.89 -18.43 16.55
CA THR A 5 -30.47 -18.69 16.36
C THR A 5 -29.76 -18.05 17.53
N THR A 6 -29.20 -18.86 18.41
CA THR A 6 -28.29 -18.44 19.47
C THR A 6 -27.13 -17.72 18.78
N ASN A 7 -27.17 -16.38 18.75
CA ASN A 7 -26.21 -15.56 18.03
C ASN A 7 -24.79 -15.64 18.62
N ARG A 8 -24.61 -16.36 19.73
CA ARG A 8 -23.40 -16.42 20.54
C ARG A 8 -23.05 -17.89 20.76
N LEU A 9 -21.87 -18.30 20.28
CA LEU A 9 -21.40 -19.67 20.34
C LEU A 9 -20.30 -19.80 21.39
N ALA A 10 -20.53 -20.59 22.44
CA ALA A 10 -19.48 -20.97 23.37
C ALA A 10 -18.66 -22.12 22.77
N VAL A 11 -17.42 -21.86 22.38
CA VAL A 11 -16.58 -22.84 21.67
C VAL A 11 -15.11 -22.63 21.96
N SER A 12 -14.34 -23.71 22.02
CA SER A 12 -12.88 -23.69 22.20
C SER A 12 -12.13 -23.89 20.88
N VAL A 13 -12.20 -22.91 19.99
CA VAL A 13 -11.38 -22.84 18.77
C VAL A 13 -10.01 -22.23 19.11
N PRO A 14 -8.89 -22.79 18.60
CA PRO A 14 -7.56 -22.21 18.77
C PRO A 14 -7.46 -20.79 18.21
N VAL A 15 -6.92 -19.88 19.00
CA VAL A 15 -6.58 -18.50 18.60
C VAL A 15 -5.07 -18.35 18.60
N ILE A 16 -4.53 -17.64 17.61
CA ILE A 16 -3.16 -17.17 17.61
C ILE A 16 -3.23 -15.64 17.70
N VAL A 17 -2.54 -15.08 18.68
CA VAL A 17 -2.64 -13.66 19.01
C VAL A 17 -1.28 -13.04 18.81
N ASP A 18 -1.22 -11.91 18.12
CA ASP A 18 -0.05 -11.07 17.91
C ASP A 18 -0.36 -9.66 18.39
N PHE A 19 0.04 -9.36 19.63
CA PHE A 19 -0.10 -8.03 20.20
C PHE A 19 1.25 -7.45 20.54
N GLN A 20 1.46 -6.20 20.13
CA GLN A 20 2.66 -5.42 20.40
C GLN A 20 3.94 -6.15 19.94
N GLY A 21 3.84 -6.98 18.90
CA GLY A 21 4.95 -7.79 18.41
C GLY A 21 5.23 -9.04 19.26
N THR A 22 4.30 -9.51 20.09
CA THR A 22 4.38 -10.77 20.83
C THR A 22 3.34 -11.78 20.34
N LEU A 23 3.78 -12.98 19.90
CA LEU A 23 2.88 -14.05 19.48
C LEU A 23 2.64 -15.08 20.57
N THR A 24 1.37 -15.29 20.88
CA THR A 24 0.92 -16.25 21.87
C THR A 24 -0.22 -17.10 21.31
N ARG A 25 -0.48 -18.21 21.99
CA ARG A 25 -1.62 -19.07 21.70
C ARG A 25 -2.73 -18.76 22.69
N GLY A 26 -3.94 -18.80 22.19
CA GLY A 26 -5.14 -18.60 22.93
C GLY A 26 -6.21 -19.61 22.55
N VAL A 27 -7.33 -19.54 23.24
CA VAL A 27 -8.50 -20.36 22.96
C VAL A 27 -9.72 -19.48 23.08
N THR A 28 -10.59 -19.51 22.06
CA THR A 28 -11.88 -18.81 22.14
C THR A 28 -12.69 -19.34 23.33
N GLN A 29 -13.42 -18.44 23.96
CA GLN A 29 -14.46 -18.76 24.94
C GLN A 29 -15.82 -18.57 24.30
N GLU A 30 -15.99 -17.45 23.60
CA GLU A 30 -17.23 -17.11 22.91
C GLU A 30 -16.92 -16.52 21.53
N LEU A 31 -17.75 -16.85 20.56
CA LEU A 31 -17.63 -16.35 19.20
C LEU A 31 -19.02 -16.01 18.65
N ASP A 32 -19.15 -14.81 18.08
CA ASP A 32 -20.36 -14.36 17.41
C ASP A 32 -20.05 -13.54 16.16
N LEU A 33 -21.10 -12.99 15.53
CA LEU A 33 -20.97 -12.18 14.33
C LEU A 33 -20.37 -10.78 14.59
N GLN A 34 -20.43 -10.30 15.83
CA GLN A 34 -20.06 -8.93 16.19
C GLN A 34 -18.94 -8.86 17.21
N SER A 35 -18.60 -9.98 17.86
CA SER A 35 -17.49 -10.06 18.79
C SER A 35 -16.83 -11.44 18.84
N VAL A 36 -15.74 -11.48 19.58
CA VAL A 36 -15.03 -12.70 19.94
C VAL A 36 -14.41 -12.48 21.31
N SER A 37 -14.58 -13.46 22.19
CA SER A 37 -13.93 -13.53 23.49
C SER A 37 -12.98 -14.72 23.47
N PHE A 38 -11.74 -14.50 23.89
CA PHE A 38 -10.72 -15.55 23.93
C PHE A 38 -9.75 -15.34 25.09
N TRP A 39 -9.21 -16.44 25.57
CA TRP A 39 -8.13 -16.47 26.54
C TRP A 39 -6.79 -16.41 25.81
N SER A 40 -5.85 -15.64 26.34
CA SER A 40 -4.50 -15.48 25.82
C SER A 40 -3.49 -15.33 26.95
N ASP A 41 -2.25 -15.75 26.70
CA ASP A 41 -1.13 -15.55 27.62
C ASP A 41 -0.49 -14.15 27.47
N CYS A 42 -0.90 -13.36 26.46
CA CYS A 42 -0.54 -11.95 26.31
C CYS A 42 -1.74 -11.04 26.56
N ASP A 43 -1.50 -9.88 27.15
CA ASP A 43 -2.49 -8.83 27.29
C ASP A 43 -2.61 -7.99 26.01
N SER A 44 -3.65 -7.15 25.99
CA SER A 44 -3.84 -6.12 24.99
C SER A 44 -4.34 -4.86 25.67
N ILE A 45 -4.33 -3.74 24.96
CA ILE A 45 -4.86 -2.48 25.50
C ILE A 45 -6.31 -2.33 25.03
N VAL A 46 -7.23 -2.08 25.95
CA VAL A 46 -8.61 -1.76 25.59
C VAL A 46 -8.63 -0.55 24.65
N GLY A 47 -9.35 -0.67 23.54
CA GLY A 47 -9.38 0.31 22.45
C GLY A 47 -8.39 0.04 21.31
N THR A 48 -7.48 -0.92 21.46
CA THR A 48 -6.54 -1.32 20.40
C THR A 48 -7.31 -1.80 19.18
N THR A 49 -6.97 -1.25 18.00
CA THR A 49 -7.51 -1.74 16.73
C THR A 49 -6.80 -3.02 16.36
N VAL A 50 -7.56 -4.08 16.14
CA VAL A 50 -7.05 -5.41 15.85
C VAL A 50 -7.63 -5.93 14.54
N TYR A 51 -6.88 -6.80 13.90
CA TYR A 51 -7.24 -7.46 12.66
C TYR A 51 -7.40 -8.95 12.94
N GLY A 52 -8.63 -9.43 12.84
CA GLY A 52 -8.96 -10.85 12.95
C GLY A 52 -8.91 -11.52 11.58
N LEU A 53 -8.39 -12.73 11.49
CA LEU A 53 -8.40 -13.58 10.30
C LEU A 53 -8.90 -14.97 10.69
N PHE A 54 -10.06 -15.36 10.15
CA PHE A 54 -10.58 -16.72 10.30
C PHE A 54 -9.94 -17.66 9.26
N TYR A 55 -9.64 -18.89 9.70
CA TYR A 55 -9.09 -19.95 8.84
C TYR A 55 -10.13 -21.08 8.73
N PHE A 56 -10.49 -21.46 7.49
CA PHE A 56 -11.47 -22.53 7.23
C PHE A 56 -10.81 -23.81 6.65
N SER A 57 -11.52 -24.95 6.77
CA SER A 57 -11.01 -26.32 6.57
C SER A 57 -10.74 -26.78 5.14
N ARG A 58 -11.42 -26.26 4.12
CA ARG A 58 -11.15 -26.62 2.71
C ARG A 58 -11.32 -25.37 1.86
N ASN A 59 -10.20 -24.85 1.36
CA ASN A 59 -9.96 -23.48 0.90
C ASN A 59 -9.71 -22.53 2.08
N VAL A 60 -8.45 -22.14 2.27
CA VAL A 60 -8.04 -21.11 3.23
C VAL A 60 -8.60 -19.76 2.76
N ALA A 61 -9.88 -19.53 3.01
CA ALA A 61 -10.54 -18.26 2.81
C ALA A 61 -10.24 -17.41 4.06
N TYR A 62 -9.50 -16.32 3.88
CA TYR A 62 -9.31 -15.35 4.94
C TYR A 62 -10.56 -14.46 4.99
N LEU A 63 -11.22 -14.42 6.14
CA LEU A 63 -12.18 -13.36 6.43
C LEU A 63 -11.47 -12.32 7.30
N PRO A 64 -10.87 -11.27 6.71
CA PRO A 64 -10.24 -10.22 7.48
C PRO A 64 -11.31 -9.36 8.13
N LEU A 65 -11.40 -9.41 9.45
CA LEU A 65 -12.24 -8.54 10.24
C LEU A 65 -11.39 -7.47 10.90
N THR A 66 -11.90 -6.24 10.92
CA THR A 66 -11.32 -5.19 11.75
C THR A 66 -12.18 -5.07 12.99
N GLY A 67 -11.54 -5.05 14.15
CA GLY A 67 -12.22 -4.91 15.43
C GLY A 67 -11.46 -4.01 16.37
N ARG A 68 -12.04 -3.83 17.56
CA ARG A 68 -11.42 -3.17 18.69
C ARG A 68 -11.49 -4.07 19.91
N VAL A 69 -10.42 -4.11 20.67
CA VAL A 69 -10.43 -4.71 22.01
C VAL A 69 -11.37 -3.90 22.89
N THR A 70 -12.40 -4.52 23.44
CA THR A 70 -13.42 -3.87 24.28
C THR A 70 -13.22 -4.12 25.76
N ALA A 71 -12.63 -5.26 26.13
CA ALA A 71 -12.29 -5.57 27.51
C ALA A 71 -11.07 -6.50 27.57
N VAL A 72 -10.29 -6.36 28.64
CA VAL A 72 -9.19 -7.27 28.99
C VAL A 72 -9.30 -7.54 30.48
N GLU A 73 -9.60 -8.79 30.85
CA GLU A 73 -9.70 -9.23 32.23
C GLU A 73 -8.55 -10.18 32.54
N LYS A 74 -7.87 -9.98 33.67
CA LYS A 74 -6.80 -10.86 34.12
C LYS A 74 -7.34 -11.87 35.12
N GLU A 75 -7.14 -13.15 34.87
CA GLU A 75 -7.45 -14.19 35.84
C GLU A 75 -6.27 -14.32 36.83
N ILE A 76 -6.57 -14.28 38.13
CA ILE A 76 -5.58 -14.38 39.20
C ILE A 76 -5.60 -15.83 39.68
N ASP A 77 -4.85 -16.70 39.01
CA ASP A 77 -4.53 -18.03 39.54
C ASP A 77 -3.00 -18.24 39.65
N SER A 78 -2.61 -18.98 40.66
CA SER A 78 -1.32 -18.93 41.38
C SER A 78 -0.06 -19.39 40.63
N SER A 79 -0.07 -19.48 39.29
CA SER A 79 1.14 -19.86 38.54
C SER A 79 1.29 -19.32 37.10
N THR A 80 0.24 -18.80 36.46
CA THR A 80 0.33 -18.19 35.10
C THR A 80 -0.67 -17.03 34.96
N SER A 81 -0.26 -15.93 34.31
CA SER A 81 -1.15 -14.79 34.03
C SER A 81 -1.89 -15.04 32.72
N GLN A 82 -3.15 -15.46 32.79
CA GLN A 82 -4.04 -15.55 31.63
C GLN A 82 -4.94 -14.33 31.55
N PHE A 83 -5.18 -13.87 30.32
CA PHE A 83 -6.00 -12.71 30.02
C PHE A 83 -7.19 -13.13 29.17
N ARG A 84 -8.41 -12.81 29.61
CA ARG A 84 -9.60 -12.84 28.76
C ARG A 84 -9.64 -11.55 27.96
N ILE A 85 -9.68 -11.66 26.64
CA ILE A 85 -9.70 -10.52 25.73
C ILE A 85 -11.00 -10.59 24.93
N ASP A 86 -11.79 -9.53 25.06
CA ASP A 86 -13.03 -9.34 24.32
C ASP A 86 -12.76 -8.36 23.19
N VAL A 87 -13.09 -8.75 21.96
CA VAL A 87 -12.93 -7.92 20.75
C VAL A 87 -14.29 -7.76 20.10
N SER A 88 -14.68 -6.52 19.81
CA SER A 88 -15.85 -6.23 18.98
C SER A 88 -15.42 -5.87 17.56
N PHE A 89 -16.00 -6.55 16.58
CA PHE A 89 -15.77 -6.28 15.16
C PHE A 89 -16.61 -5.10 14.68
N LEU A 90 -16.11 -4.41 13.66
CA LEU A 90 -16.91 -3.44 12.92
C LEU A 90 -18.12 -4.11 12.26
N PRO A 91 -19.21 -3.37 11.98
CA PRO A 91 -20.39 -3.92 11.34
C PRO A 91 -20.05 -4.64 10.04
N LEU A 92 -20.34 -5.94 9.99
CA LEU A 92 -20.09 -6.78 8.83
C LEU A 92 -20.99 -6.38 7.67
N GLN A 93 -20.42 -6.37 6.47
CA GLN A 93 -21.18 -6.25 5.23
C GLN A 93 -22.09 -7.47 5.04
N THR A 94 -23.13 -7.33 4.21
CA THR A 94 -24.14 -8.39 4.00
C THR A 94 -23.53 -9.73 3.60
N MET A 95 -22.45 -9.72 2.81
CA MET A 95 -21.75 -10.94 2.40
C MET A 95 -20.93 -11.55 3.55
N GLU A 96 -20.12 -10.75 4.24
CA GLU A 96 -19.31 -11.18 5.39
C GLU A 96 -20.18 -11.79 6.49
N ARG A 97 -21.31 -11.14 6.79
CA ARG A 97 -22.30 -11.61 7.76
C ARG A 97 -22.91 -12.95 7.37
N ARG A 98 -23.20 -13.19 6.09
CA ARG A 98 -23.74 -14.47 5.60
C ARG A 98 -22.69 -15.58 5.67
N VAL A 99 -21.44 -15.28 5.31
CA VAL A 99 -20.34 -16.24 5.33
C VAL A 99 -20.03 -16.67 6.76
N LEU A 100 -19.78 -15.71 7.66
CA LEU A 100 -19.49 -16.01 9.06
C LEU A 100 -20.70 -16.65 9.74
N GLY A 101 -21.92 -16.20 9.45
CA GLY A 101 -23.15 -16.79 9.99
C GLY A 101 -23.34 -18.25 9.58
N SER A 102 -23.11 -18.57 8.30
CA SER A 102 -23.15 -19.97 7.82
C SER A 102 -22.09 -20.82 8.50
N ALA A 103 -20.86 -20.31 8.65
CA ALA A 103 -19.77 -21.06 9.29
C ALA A 103 -20.02 -21.30 10.79
N LEU A 104 -20.56 -20.31 11.50
CA LEU A 104 -20.97 -20.45 12.90
C LEU A 104 -22.11 -21.44 13.07
N GLN A 105 -23.11 -21.44 12.18
CA GLN A 105 -24.22 -22.39 12.22
C GLN A 105 -23.76 -23.83 11.97
N GLU A 106 -22.81 -24.04 11.06
CA GLU A 106 -22.18 -25.35 10.84
C GLU A 106 -21.41 -25.81 12.07
N LEU A 107 -20.66 -24.91 12.71
CA LEU A 107 -19.92 -25.19 13.96
C LEU A 107 -20.88 -25.53 15.12
N GLU A 108 -21.99 -24.81 15.26
CA GLU A 108 -23.03 -25.08 16.27
C GLU A 108 -23.68 -26.45 16.08
N THR A 109 -24.07 -26.76 14.83
CA THR A 109 -24.69 -28.03 14.47
C THR A 109 -23.76 -29.20 14.81
N TYR A 110 -22.45 -29.01 14.62
CA TYR A 110 -21.42 -29.98 14.97
C TYR A 110 -21.24 -30.16 16.48
N LEU A 111 -21.15 -29.07 17.25
CA LEU A 111 -21.01 -29.16 18.72
C LEU A 111 -22.18 -29.93 19.34
N ARG A 112 -23.41 -29.70 18.86
CA ARG A 112 -24.59 -30.46 19.27
C ARG A 112 -24.50 -31.95 18.90
N ALA A 113 -23.93 -32.29 17.76
CA ALA A 113 -23.71 -33.68 17.36
C ALA A 113 -22.60 -34.38 18.19
N LEU A 114 -21.58 -33.63 18.62
CA LEU A 114 -20.51 -34.13 19.50
C LEU A 114 -21.01 -34.42 20.92
N GLU A 115 -21.87 -33.55 21.48
CA GLU A 115 -22.50 -33.76 22.79
C GLU A 115 -23.32 -35.05 22.84
N ALA A 116 -23.83 -35.51 21.70
CA ALA A 116 -24.58 -36.76 21.54
C ALA A 116 -23.70 -38.02 21.35
N SER A 117 -22.35 -37.91 21.35
CA SER A 117 -21.43 -39.03 21.01
C SER A 117 -20.40 -39.36 22.12
N GLU A 118 -20.10 -40.65 22.29
CA GLU A 118 -19.12 -41.18 23.26
C GLU A 118 -17.65 -41.00 22.82
N GLY A 119 -16.72 -41.07 23.79
CA GLY A 119 -15.38 -40.49 23.71
C GLY A 119 -14.46 -40.93 22.56
N SER A 120 -14.47 -42.19 22.13
CA SER A 120 -13.64 -42.67 21.01
C SER A 120 -14.16 -42.19 19.64
N THR A 121 -15.46 -41.91 19.55
CA THR A 121 -16.12 -41.39 18.36
C THR A 121 -15.81 -39.91 18.15
N ARG A 122 -15.55 -39.14 19.23
CA ARG A 122 -15.23 -37.70 19.17
C ARG A 122 -13.94 -37.39 18.41
N GLN A 123 -12.91 -38.25 18.51
CA GLN A 123 -11.62 -38.03 17.85
C GLN A 123 -11.69 -38.33 16.35
N ALA A 124 -12.37 -39.40 15.95
CA ALA A 124 -12.63 -39.73 14.55
C ALA A 124 -13.54 -38.71 13.86
N VAL A 125 -14.53 -38.18 14.59
CA VAL A 125 -15.44 -37.12 14.13
C VAL A 125 -14.71 -35.78 13.95
N ARG A 126 -13.75 -35.45 14.84
CA ARG A 126 -12.86 -34.28 14.73
C ARG A 126 -11.94 -34.35 13.50
N GLU A 127 -11.33 -35.51 13.22
CA GLU A 127 -10.51 -35.72 12.02
C GLU A 127 -11.34 -35.63 10.73
N THR A 128 -12.59 -36.10 10.76
CA THR A 128 -13.50 -36.05 9.60
C THR A 128 -13.93 -34.62 9.27
N LEU A 129 -14.10 -33.73 10.27
CA LEU A 129 -14.46 -32.32 10.05
C LEU A 129 -13.31 -31.51 9.43
N ILE A 130 -12.08 -31.74 9.89
CA ILE A 130 -10.86 -31.10 9.35
C ILE A 130 -10.64 -31.49 7.88
N THR A 131 -11.14 -32.65 7.45
CA THR A 131 -10.82 -33.24 6.14
C THR A 131 -11.96 -33.22 5.12
N LYS A 132 -13.25 -33.24 5.53
CA LYS A 132 -14.39 -33.43 4.62
C LYS A 132 -15.33 -32.24 4.42
N ASN A 133 -15.39 -31.25 5.32
CA ASN A 133 -16.33 -30.13 5.21
C ASN A 133 -15.60 -28.82 4.85
N PRO A 134 -16.07 -27.98 3.91
CA PRO A 134 -15.27 -26.86 3.40
C PRO A 134 -15.26 -25.58 4.26
N ARG A 135 -16.22 -25.38 5.16
CA ARG A 135 -16.42 -24.09 5.88
C ARG A 135 -16.21 -24.18 7.39
N SER A 136 -15.57 -25.22 7.90
CA SER A 136 -15.32 -25.36 9.33
C SER A 136 -14.19 -24.44 9.79
N ILE A 137 -14.43 -23.63 10.81
CA ILE A 137 -13.41 -22.75 11.41
C ILE A 137 -12.35 -23.63 12.09
N LEU A 138 -11.12 -23.60 11.58
CA LEU A 138 -9.97 -24.34 12.11
C LEU A 138 -9.21 -23.57 13.19
N SER A 139 -9.00 -22.28 12.95
CA SER A 139 -8.31 -21.39 13.87
C SER A 139 -8.66 -19.93 13.57
N PHE A 140 -8.29 -19.06 14.50
CA PHE A 140 -8.51 -17.63 14.40
C PHE A 140 -7.19 -16.90 14.71
N PHE A 141 -6.76 -15.98 13.85
CA PHE A 141 -5.57 -15.16 14.10
C PHE A 141 -5.99 -13.73 14.40
N ILE A 142 -5.41 -13.10 15.41
CA ILE A 142 -5.66 -11.71 15.73
C ILE A 142 -4.32 -10.99 15.81
N THR A 143 -4.19 -9.84 15.16
CA THR A 143 -2.99 -9.01 15.23
C THR A 143 -3.31 -7.54 15.41
N ASP A 144 -2.53 -6.80 16.21
CA ASP A 144 -2.51 -5.33 16.20
C ASP A 144 -1.51 -4.74 15.19
N ASN A 145 -0.68 -5.59 14.58
CA ASN A 145 0.32 -5.22 13.58
C ASN A 145 0.40 -6.24 12.42
N PRO A 146 -0.48 -6.13 11.40
CA PRO A 146 -0.56 -7.12 10.32
C PRO A 146 0.68 -7.19 9.40
N TYR A 147 1.70 -6.35 9.64
CA TYR A 147 2.93 -6.26 8.85
C TYR A 147 4.17 -6.81 9.57
N GLN A 148 4.06 -7.26 10.82
CA GLN A 148 5.15 -7.87 11.62
C GLN A 148 4.94 -9.37 11.88
N LEU A 149 4.56 -10.15 10.87
CA LEU A 149 4.45 -11.62 10.98
C LEU A 149 5.84 -12.32 11.02
N SER A 150 6.66 -12.00 12.01
CA SER A 150 7.96 -12.66 12.23
C SER A 150 7.97 -13.37 13.58
N TYR A 151 7.63 -14.65 13.60
CA TYR A 151 7.95 -15.51 14.74
C TYR A 151 8.72 -16.73 14.30
N ARG A 152 9.94 -16.84 14.84
CA ARG A 152 10.59 -18.13 15.04
C ARG A 152 9.76 -18.88 16.08
N LEU A 153 9.38 -20.13 15.81
CA LEU A 153 8.86 -21.02 16.84
C LEU A 153 9.91 -21.07 17.98
N PRO A 154 9.56 -20.71 19.23
CA PRO A 154 10.49 -20.85 20.33
C PRO A 154 10.62 -22.33 20.67
N THR A 155 11.73 -22.94 20.28
CA THR A 155 12.29 -24.08 20.99
C THR A 155 12.84 -23.56 22.32
N GLY A 156 12.11 -23.78 23.42
CA GLY A 156 12.63 -23.87 24.78
C GLY A 156 13.07 -22.57 25.50
N PHE A 157 12.45 -22.33 26.66
CA PHE A 157 12.94 -21.67 27.88
C PHE A 157 13.91 -20.46 27.81
N GLY A 158 13.50 -19.35 28.42
CA GLY A 158 14.40 -18.56 29.30
C GLY A 158 14.48 -17.04 29.09
N GLN A 159 13.89 -16.32 30.06
CA GLN A 159 14.31 -15.03 30.65
C GLN A 159 14.22 -13.69 29.87
N GLN A 160 13.30 -12.85 30.41
CA GLN A 160 13.42 -11.43 30.82
C GLN A 160 14.17 -10.43 29.93
N ILE A 161 13.54 -9.29 29.64
CA ILE A 161 13.89 -7.98 30.24
C ILE A 161 12.76 -6.97 29.98
N SER A 162 12.52 -6.21 31.04
CA SER A 162 11.56 -5.15 31.29
C SER A 162 11.90 -3.79 30.70
N SER A 163 10.86 -2.96 30.63
CA SER A 163 10.80 -1.53 30.97
C SER A 163 10.77 -0.49 29.85
N LEU A 164 9.83 0.45 30.04
CA LEU A 164 9.57 1.77 29.44
C LEU A 164 8.13 1.76 28.91
N GLY A 165 7.12 2.34 29.55
CA GLY A 165 7.08 3.52 30.40
C GLY A 165 5.87 4.33 29.93
N ASN A 166 4.78 4.32 30.70
CA ASN A 166 3.50 4.95 30.39
C ASN A 166 3.64 6.45 30.11
N VAL A 167 2.89 6.94 29.12
CA VAL A 167 2.37 8.32 29.09
C VAL A 167 0.90 8.28 28.67
N ASP A 168 0.06 8.70 29.59
CA ASP A 168 -1.40 8.90 29.45
C ASP A 168 -1.75 9.90 28.36
N ILE A 169 -2.81 9.63 27.59
CA ILE A 169 -3.52 10.63 26.78
C ILE A 169 -5.02 10.50 27.04
N GLN A 170 -5.55 11.40 27.86
CA GLN A 170 -6.98 11.67 27.98
C GLN A 170 -7.43 12.67 26.90
N GLY A 171 -8.59 12.37 26.30
CA GLY A 171 -9.60 13.37 25.96
C GLY A 171 -9.61 13.89 24.52
N LEU A 172 -10.53 13.37 23.70
CA LEU A 172 -11.07 14.07 22.52
C LEU A 172 -12.59 13.84 22.44
N PRO A 173 -13.43 14.90 22.35
CA PRO A 173 -14.85 14.78 22.12
C PRO A 173 -15.21 14.62 20.64
N ALA A 174 -16.37 14.02 20.44
CA ALA A 174 -17.03 13.75 19.16
C ALA A 174 -17.47 15.02 18.43
N GLN A 175 -17.28 15.03 17.10
CA GLN A 175 -18.22 15.53 16.09
C GLN A 175 -17.57 15.40 14.72
N PHE A 176 -18.00 14.44 13.89
CA PHE A 176 -18.00 14.57 12.42
C PHE A 176 -18.84 13.41 11.84
N THR A 177 -20.15 13.61 11.84
CA THR A 177 -21.09 12.88 10.98
C THR A 177 -21.85 13.94 10.22
N GLN A 178 -21.51 14.12 8.94
CA GLN A 178 -22.40 14.49 7.83
C GLN A 178 -21.53 14.77 6.60
N ASN A 179 -21.57 13.86 5.62
CA ASN A 179 -21.59 14.12 4.17
C ASN A 179 -21.34 12.80 3.41
N MET A 180 -22.27 11.84 3.53
CA MET A 180 -22.50 10.82 2.51
C MET A 180 -23.72 11.29 1.73
N ASN A 181 -23.52 11.88 0.55
CA ASN A 181 -24.44 11.94 -0.60
C ASN A 181 -24.02 13.06 -1.57
N ALA A 182 -22.84 12.92 -2.18
CA ALA A 182 -22.49 13.73 -3.36
C ALA A 182 -21.32 13.11 -4.13
N ASP A 183 -21.43 11.87 -4.61
CA ASP A 183 -20.43 11.30 -5.55
C ASP A 183 -21.03 10.19 -6.42
N LEU A 184 -22.06 10.53 -7.20
CA LEU A 184 -22.58 9.67 -8.28
C LEU A 184 -22.51 10.29 -9.67
N ASN A 185 -21.84 11.45 -9.84
CA ASN A 185 -21.70 12.08 -11.16
C ASN A 185 -20.32 12.73 -11.36
N ALA A 186 -19.28 11.91 -11.49
CA ALA A 186 -18.04 12.27 -12.18
C ALA A 186 -17.38 10.96 -12.63
N SER A 187 -17.45 10.54 -13.89
CA SER A 187 -16.54 11.04 -14.91
C SER A 187 -16.86 10.35 -16.25
N SER A 188 -17.49 11.10 -17.18
CA SER A 188 -17.38 10.79 -18.60
C SER A 188 -16.41 11.80 -19.21
N CYS A 189 -15.21 11.37 -19.55
CA CYS A 189 -14.18 12.22 -20.15
C CYS A 189 -14.54 12.48 -21.63
N LYS A 190 -15.25 13.57 -21.91
CA LYS A 190 -15.31 14.14 -23.26
C LYS A 190 -14.07 15.00 -23.47
N LYS A 191 -13.26 14.65 -24.48
CA LYS A 191 -12.16 15.47 -24.98
C LYS A 191 -12.74 16.74 -25.61
N ASP A 192 -12.78 17.83 -24.87
CA ASP A 192 -13.04 19.16 -25.42
C ASP A 192 -11.78 19.70 -26.12
N THR A 193 -11.82 19.71 -27.45
CA THR A 193 -10.92 20.50 -28.28
C THR A 193 -11.48 21.92 -28.36
N SER A 194 -11.09 22.80 -27.43
CA SER A 194 -11.39 24.23 -27.51
C SER A 194 -10.20 25.01 -28.06
N GLY A 195 -10.50 25.93 -29.00
CA GLY A 195 -9.52 26.77 -29.70
C GLY A 195 -8.83 27.81 -28.80
N PHE A 196 -7.82 28.45 -29.36
CA PHE A 196 -6.98 29.47 -28.71
C PHE A 196 -7.83 30.62 -28.12
N SER A 197 -7.79 30.81 -26.81
CA SER A 197 -8.59 31.80 -26.06
C SER A 197 -7.72 32.87 -25.40
N ILE A 198 -8.19 34.12 -25.38
CA ILE A 198 -7.53 35.26 -24.69
C ILE A 198 -7.26 34.94 -23.20
N ARG A 199 -8.11 34.14 -22.55
CA ARG A 199 -7.91 33.68 -21.17
C ARG A 199 -6.66 32.79 -21.01
N MET A 200 -6.36 31.96 -22.02
CA MET A 200 -5.14 31.15 -22.06
C MET A 200 -3.90 32.03 -22.23
N LEU A 201 -3.98 33.13 -22.98
CA LEU A 201 -2.88 34.09 -23.15
C LEU A 201 -2.49 34.75 -21.82
N TRP A 202 -3.48 35.22 -21.05
CA TRP A 202 -3.25 35.79 -19.71
C TRP A 202 -2.71 34.77 -18.71
N GLN A 203 -3.22 33.54 -18.71
CA GLN A 203 -2.66 32.45 -17.91
C GLN A 203 -1.22 32.12 -18.31
N SER A 204 -0.93 32.11 -19.62
CA SER A 204 0.43 31.87 -20.14
C SER A 204 1.40 32.97 -19.73
N LEU A 205 0.96 34.23 -19.71
CA LEU A 205 1.77 35.35 -19.23
C LEU A 205 2.09 35.22 -17.73
N GLY A 206 1.10 34.85 -16.92
CA GLY A 206 1.30 34.58 -15.49
C GLY A 206 2.26 33.43 -15.22
N LEU A 207 2.16 32.34 -16.00
CA LEU A 207 3.10 31.21 -15.93
C LEU A 207 4.52 31.60 -16.36
N LEU A 208 4.65 32.46 -17.37
CA LEU A 208 5.95 32.97 -17.83
C LEU A 208 6.60 33.86 -16.76
N VAL A 209 5.82 34.72 -16.11
CA VAL A 209 6.28 35.51 -14.95
C VAL A 209 6.68 34.60 -13.79
N GLN A 210 5.93 33.53 -13.52
CA GLN A 210 6.29 32.54 -12.49
C GLN A 210 7.63 31.86 -12.81
N VAL A 211 7.81 31.43 -14.06
CA VAL A 211 9.04 30.82 -14.54
C VAL A 211 10.21 31.81 -14.46
N LEU A 212 10.03 33.07 -14.88
CA LEU A 212 11.05 34.12 -14.74
C LEU A 212 11.38 34.43 -13.28
N ARG A 213 10.39 34.49 -12.40
CA ARG A 213 10.58 34.65 -10.95
C ARG A 213 11.46 33.51 -10.42
N ASP A 214 11.12 32.27 -10.76
CA ASP A 214 11.87 31.07 -10.34
C ASP A 214 13.30 31.05 -10.90
N LEU A 215 13.54 31.65 -12.08
CA LEU A 215 14.90 31.89 -12.61
C LEU A 215 15.67 32.87 -11.74
N VAL A 216 15.05 33.99 -11.38
CA VAL A 216 15.68 35.06 -10.59
C VAL A 216 16.02 34.57 -9.18
N ILE A 217 15.12 33.80 -8.55
CA ILE A 217 15.33 33.18 -7.23
C ILE A 217 16.58 32.31 -7.19
N ARG A 218 16.92 31.66 -8.30
CA ARG A 218 18.15 30.85 -8.41
C ARG A 218 19.40 31.64 -8.04
N PHE A 219 19.46 32.94 -8.36
CA PHE A 219 20.61 33.80 -8.14
C PHE A 219 20.60 34.50 -6.77
N PHE A 220 19.50 34.46 -6.02
CA PHE A 220 19.43 35.05 -4.69
C PHE A 220 19.92 34.10 -3.57
N PRO A 221 20.47 34.67 -2.46
CA PRO A 221 20.66 33.97 -1.20
C PRO A 221 19.33 33.50 -0.60
N GLY A 222 19.32 32.39 0.13
CA GLY A 222 18.10 31.78 0.69
C GLY A 222 17.16 32.73 1.45
N PRO A 223 17.65 33.58 2.38
CA PRO A 223 16.81 34.53 3.10
C PRO A 223 16.10 35.55 2.19
N LEU A 224 16.79 36.02 1.14
CA LEU A 224 16.22 36.95 0.17
C LEU A 224 15.23 36.26 -0.76
N ALA A 225 15.47 35.01 -1.15
CA ALA A 225 14.55 34.22 -1.96
C ALA A 225 13.18 34.03 -1.28
N ARG A 226 13.16 33.86 0.05
CA ARG A 226 11.93 33.68 0.85
C ARG A 226 11.05 34.93 0.93
N LEU A 227 11.56 36.10 0.55
CA LEU A 227 10.74 37.31 0.43
C LEU A 227 9.87 37.29 -0.84
N PHE A 228 10.25 36.49 -1.85
CA PHE A 228 9.59 36.44 -3.15
C PHE A 228 8.84 35.11 -3.40
N VAL A 229 8.90 34.18 -2.45
CA VAL A 229 8.33 32.82 -2.56
C VAL A 229 7.73 32.40 -1.23
N THR A 230 6.56 31.75 -1.27
CA THR A 230 5.97 31.10 -0.09
C THR A 230 6.97 30.09 0.50
N PRO A 231 7.34 30.23 1.79
CA PRO A 231 8.15 29.25 2.48
C PRO A 231 7.46 27.88 2.49
N ILE A 232 8.23 26.82 2.31
CA ILE A 232 7.73 25.44 2.32
C ILE A 232 8.46 24.64 3.39
N THR A 233 7.80 23.63 3.94
CA THR A 233 8.40 22.67 4.89
C THR A 233 8.90 21.42 4.20
N PHE A 234 8.27 21.04 3.08
CA PHE A 234 8.69 19.88 2.30
C PHE A 234 8.56 20.11 0.80
N ALA A 235 9.28 19.30 0.03
CA ALA A 235 9.26 19.34 -1.42
C ALA A 235 9.07 17.95 -2.01
N PHE A 236 8.32 17.87 -3.10
CA PHE A 236 8.30 16.67 -3.94
C PHE A 236 8.85 17.01 -5.32
N ILE A 237 9.91 16.31 -5.72
CA ILE A 237 10.65 16.55 -6.95
C ILE A 237 10.12 15.59 -8.01
N GLY A 238 9.41 16.12 -9.01
CA GLY A 238 8.95 15.35 -10.15
C GLY A 238 9.56 15.81 -11.47
N HIS A 239 9.17 15.16 -12.55
CA HIS A 239 9.56 15.52 -13.91
C HIS A 239 8.42 15.09 -14.88
N PRO A 240 8.29 15.71 -16.06
CA PRO A 240 7.35 15.22 -17.07
C PRO A 240 7.76 13.81 -17.54
N ARG A 241 6.83 12.86 -17.58
CA ARG A 241 7.15 11.48 -18.03
C ARG A 241 7.34 11.45 -19.54
N THR A 242 6.48 12.19 -20.23
CA THR A 242 6.46 12.36 -21.69
C THR A 242 6.22 13.82 -22.03
N LEU A 243 6.37 14.19 -23.31
CA LEU A 243 6.05 15.54 -23.77
C LEU A 243 4.56 15.88 -23.60
N SER A 244 3.66 14.89 -23.50
CA SER A 244 2.22 15.12 -23.29
C SER A 244 1.89 15.61 -21.87
N ASP A 245 2.82 15.47 -20.91
CA ASP A 245 2.62 15.99 -19.55
C ASP A 245 2.93 17.51 -19.47
N VAL A 246 3.66 18.08 -20.42
CA VAL A 246 4.00 19.52 -20.43
C VAL A 246 2.75 20.42 -20.45
N PRO A 247 1.74 20.16 -21.29
CA PRO A 247 0.44 20.82 -21.23
C PRO A 247 -0.25 20.92 -19.88
N ARG A 248 0.00 19.98 -18.94
CA ARG A 248 -0.65 19.97 -17.63
C ARG A 248 -0.30 21.24 -16.83
N LYS A 249 0.93 21.74 -16.98
CA LYS A 249 1.37 23.02 -16.39
C LYS A 249 1.30 24.18 -17.36
N PHE A 250 1.61 23.94 -18.64
CA PHE A 250 1.70 24.97 -19.68
C PHE A 250 0.72 24.66 -20.80
N PRO A 251 -0.57 25.01 -20.68
CA PRO A 251 -1.61 24.63 -21.66
C PRO A 251 -1.29 25.03 -23.09
N PHE A 252 -0.59 26.15 -23.29
CA PHE A 252 -0.15 26.62 -24.61
C PHE A 252 0.79 25.64 -25.34
N ALA A 253 1.50 24.77 -24.60
CA ALA A 253 2.40 23.78 -25.19
C ALA A 253 1.65 22.76 -26.07
N ARG A 254 0.33 22.62 -25.93
CA ARG A 254 -0.51 21.79 -26.81
C ARG A 254 -0.48 22.25 -28.27
N PHE A 255 -0.21 23.52 -28.52
CA PHE A 255 -0.20 24.11 -29.85
C PHE A 255 1.21 24.19 -30.46
N LEU A 256 2.24 23.87 -29.69
CA LEU A 256 3.62 23.90 -30.15
C LEU A 256 4.02 22.55 -30.76
N PRO A 257 4.83 22.54 -31.84
CA PRO A 257 5.41 21.30 -32.33
C PRO A 257 6.25 20.61 -31.26
N SER A 258 6.23 19.26 -31.23
CA SER A 258 6.91 18.45 -30.20
C SER A 258 8.41 18.78 -30.08
N HIS A 259 9.10 18.99 -31.21
CA HIS A 259 10.52 19.35 -31.25
C HIS A 259 10.82 20.71 -30.58
N VAL A 260 9.88 21.67 -30.62
CA VAL A 260 10.01 22.96 -29.95
C VAL A 260 9.87 22.78 -28.44
N VAL A 261 8.86 22.02 -28.00
CA VAL A 261 8.63 21.71 -26.58
C VAL A 261 9.80 20.94 -26.00
N GLU A 262 10.30 19.94 -26.73
CA GLU A 262 11.47 19.15 -26.34
C GLU A 262 12.71 20.04 -26.15
N ARG A 263 12.99 20.92 -27.13
CA ARG A 263 14.13 21.84 -27.06
C ARG A 263 13.97 22.84 -25.92
N TRP A 264 12.77 23.37 -25.71
CA TRP A 264 12.50 24.28 -24.59
C TRP A 264 12.76 23.62 -23.25
N PHE A 265 12.18 22.44 -22.99
CA PHE A 265 12.34 21.73 -21.71
C PHE A 265 13.79 21.32 -21.43
N ARG A 266 14.59 21.04 -22.47
CA ARG A 266 16.03 20.78 -22.32
C ARG A 266 16.78 21.95 -21.66
N TYR A 267 16.41 23.18 -22.02
CA TYR A 267 17.07 24.40 -21.52
C TYR A 267 16.35 25.05 -20.33
N GLN A 268 15.08 24.71 -20.10
CA GLN A 268 14.27 25.17 -18.98
C GLN A 268 14.97 24.94 -17.63
N TRP A 269 14.87 25.89 -16.71
CA TRP A 269 15.38 25.78 -15.33
C TRP A 269 14.33 25.17 -14.40
N PRO A 270 14.73 24.61 -13.24
CA PRO A 270 13.78 24.09 -12.25
C PRO A 270 12.78 25.15 -11.80
N PHE A 271 11.54 24.74 -11.60
CA PHE A 271 10.45 25.65 -11.24
C PHE A 271 9.43 24.98 -10.32
N VAL A 272 8.62 25.79 -9.65
CA VAL A 272 7.53 25.33 -8.79
C VAL A 272 6.30 25.02 -9.64
N ALA A 273 5.87 23.77 -9.68
CA ALA A 273 4.64 23.37 -10.37
C ALA A 273 3.40 23.83 -9.59
N SER A 274 3.34 23.51 -8.31
CA SER A 274 2.23 23.85 -7.41
C SER A 274 2.69 23.87 -5.95
N TYR A 275 1.85 24.45 -5.10
CA TYR A 275 1.99 24.31 -3.65
C TYR A 275 1.03 23.21 -3.17
N ILE A 276 1.46 22.45 -2.17
CA ILE A 276 0.69 21.38 -1.55
C ILE A 276 0.17 21.90 -0.21
N THR A 277 -1.14 21.91 -0.04
CA THR A 277 -1.82 22.51 1.13
C THR A 277 -2.71 21.49 1.83
N GLY A 278 -3.09 21.77 3.07
CA GLY A 278 -4.02 20.94 3.85
C GLY A 278 -3.34 19.90 4.74
N LEU A 279 -2.05 19.62 4.52
CA LEU A 279 -1.26 18.78 5.42
C LEU A 279 -1.09 19.47 6.78
N LYS A 280 -1.22 18.68 7.85
CA LYS A 280 -0.95 19.10 9.23
C LYS A 280 0.16 18.25 9.82
N LEU A 281 0.98 18.85 10.65
CA LEU A 281 1.95 18.15 11.49
C LEU A 281 1.22 17.34 12.58
N ALA A 282 1.93 16.44 13.26
CA ALA A 282 1.36 15.60 14.32
C ALA A 282 0.75 16.40 15.48
N ASP A 283 1.20 17.64 15.71
CA ASP A 283 0.65 18.58 16.69
C ASP A 283 -0.57 19.37 16.18
N GLY A 284 -1.00 19.14 14.93
CA GLY A 284 -2.09 19.84 14.26
C GLY A 284 -1.68 21.11 13.51
N THR A 285 -0.43 21.54 13.58
CA THR A 285 0.06 22.76 12.92
C THR A 285 -0.05 22.62 11.39
N PRO A 286 -0.76 23.53 10.69
CA PRO A 286 -0.84 23.50 9.24
C PRO A 286 0.53 23.70 8.60
N THR A 287 0.81 22.94 7.54
CA THR A 287 2.09 23.00 6.85
C THR A 287 1.90 23.04 5.34
N THR A 288 2.84 23.70 4.64
CA THR A 288 2.78 23.88 3.18
C THR A 288 3.99 23.23 2.54
N GLY A 289 3.76 22.38 1.54
CA GLY A 289 4.80 21.83 0.68
C GLY A 289 4.78 22.43 -0.71
N ALA A 290 5.69 21.98 -1.56
CA ALA A 290 5.63 22.28 -2.99
C ALA A 290 5.96 21.07 -3.86
N MET A 291 5.29 21.02 -5.02
CA MET A 291 5.70 20.20 -6.16
C MET A 291 6.70 21.00 -6.99
N LEU A 292 7.92 20.51 -7.13
CA LEU A 292 8.94 21.10 -8.00
C LEU A 292 9.22 20.20 -9.20
N ILE A 293 9.45 20.83 -10.35
CA ILE A 293 9.74 20.10 -11.59
C ILE A 293 11.21 20.21 -11.93
N SER A 294 11.85 19.05 -12.03
CA SER A 294 13.11 18.87 -12.72
C SER A 294 12.85 18.84 -14.22
N PRO A 295 13.33 19.83 -14.99
CA PRO A 295 12.89 20.05 -16.35
C PRO A 295 13.67 19.14 -17.31
N LEU A 296 13.22 17.90 -17.48
CA LEU A 296 13.59 16.96 -18.55
C LEU A 296 12.53 15.86 -18.62
N THR A 297 12.25 15.35 -19.81
CA THR A 297 11.43 14.12 -19.95
C THR A 297 12.24 12.87 -19.61
N THR A 298 11.57 11.73 -19.34
CA THR A 298 12.24 10.43 -19.13
C THR A 298 13.23 10.12 -20.26
N GLU A 299 12.82 10.32 -21.50
CA GLU A 299 13.65 10.08 -22.68
C GLU A 299 14.90 10.96 -22.69
N GLN A 300 14.76 12.26 -22.37
CA GLN A 300 15.89 13.17 -22.28
C GLN A 300 16.83 12.79 -21.13
N MET A 301 16.29 12.34 -20.00
CA MET A 301 17.10 11.90 -18.86
C MET A 301 17.89 10.62 -19.17
N ILE A 302 17.32 9.72 -19.98
CA ILE A 302 18.02 8.52 -20.48
C ILE A 302 19.12 8.90 -21.47
N ARG A 303 18.84 9.83 -22.40
CA ARG A 303 19.81 10.29 -23.42
C ARG A 303 21.00 11.04 -22.79
N ASP A 304 20.77 11.89 -21.79
CA ASP A 304 21.82 12.63 -21.08
C ASP A 304 21.67 12.53 -19.54
N PRO A 305 22.13 11.42 -18.93
CA PRO A 305 22.04 11.24 -17.49
C PRO A 305 22.84 12.25 -16.68
N ARG A 306 23.90 12.84 -17.27
CA ARG A 306 24.73 13.86 -16.59
C ARG A 306 23.94 15.15 -16.42
N LEU A 307 23.31 15.62 -17.49
CA LEU A 307 22.42 16.78 -17.43
C LEU A 307 21.24 16.51 -16.48
N ALA A 308 20.66 15.31 -16.53
CA ALA A 308 19.55 14.95 -15.65
C ALA A 308 19.91 15.03 -14.17
N ARG A 309 21.04 14.45 -13.75
CA ARG A 309 21.53 14.55 -12.36
C ARG A 309 21.76 15.99 -11.94
N LEU A 310 22.34 16.82 -12.83
CA LEU A 310 22.53 18.23 -12.56
C LEU A 310 21.21 18.97 -12.37
N ARG A 311 20.20 18.69 -13.21
CA ARG A 311 18.87 19.29 -13.10
C ARG A 311 18.15 18.85 -11.83
N VAL A 312 18.23 17.57 -11.45
CA VAL A 312 17.66 17.07 -10.20
C VAL A 312 18.31 17.78 -9.01
N LEU A 313 19.66 17.84 -8.96
CA LEU A 313 20.38 18.56 -7.91
C LEU A 313 19.96 20.04 -7.81
N GLN A 314 19.89 20.74 -8.94
CA GLN A 314 19.42 22.14 -8.97
C GLN A 314 17.99 22.29 -8.43
N THR A 315 17.13 21.31 -8.68
CA THR A 315 15.73 21.33 -8.21
C THR A 315 15.65 21.11 -6.71
N VAL A 316 16.46 20.19 -6.16
CA VAL A 316 16.56 19.97 -4.70
C VAL A 316 17.15 21.20 -4.00
N GLN A 317 18.18 21.83 -4.58
CA GLN A 317 18.75 23.07 -4.04
C GLN A 317 17.74 24.23 -4.06
N LEU A 318 16.84 24.28 -5.06
CA LEU A 318 15.75 25.24 -5.07
C LEU A 318 14.78 25.00 -3.90
N ALA A 319 14.40 23.75 -3.64
CA ALA A 319 13.58 23.38 -2.48
C ALA A 319 14.24 23.77 -1.15
N GLU A 320 15.54 23.53 -1.01
CA GLU A 320 16.33 23.92 0.17
C GLU A 320 16.30 25.44 0.40
N LYS A 321 16.49 26.23 -0.66
CA LYS A 321 16.40 27.69 -0.60
C LYS A 321 15.01 28.16 -0.15
N MET A 322 13.96 27.48 -0.61
CA MET A 322 12.57 27.73 -0.22
C MET A 322 12.23 27.32 1.22
N GLY A 323 13.15 26.62 1.91
CA GLY A 323 13.00 26.26 3.32
C GLY A 323 12.61 24.81 3.60
N ALA A 324 12.53 23.95 2.57
CA ALA A 324 12.18 22.55 2.78
C ALA A 324 13.19 21.84 3.69
N SER A 325 12.70 21.13 4.70
CA SER A 325 13.50 20.26 5.57
C SER A 325 13.69 18.87 4.96
N ILE A 326 12.74 18.42 4.13
CA ILE A 326 12.80 17.12 3.43
C ILE A 326 12.32 17.25 1.98
N ALA A 327 12.94 16.48 1.08
CA ALA A 327 12.53 16.36 -0.31
C ALA A 327 12.35 14.89 -0.75
N GLY A 328 11.21 14.60 -1.37
CA GLY A 328 10.93 13.32 -2.02
C GLY A 328 11.37 13.33 -3.48
N LEU A 329 12.04 12.26 -3.91
CA LEU A 329 12.50 12.06 -5.29
C LEU A 329 11.51 11.17 -6.04
N GLY A 330 10.66 11.78 -6.87
CA GLY A 330 9.62 11.07 -7.62
C GLY A 330 10.10 10.48 -8.94
N ALA A 331 9.51 9.35 -9.32
CA ALA A 331 9.69 8.72 -10.64
C ALA A 331 11.17 8.57 -11.05
N PHE A 332 11.57 9.06 -12.22
CA PHE A 332 12.92 8.84 -12.74
C PHE A 332 14.00 9.71 -12.06
N THR A 333 13.63 10.67 -11.21
CA THR A 333 14.62 11.49 -10.50
C THR A 333 15.40 10.68 -9.46
N SER A 334 14.75 9.74 -8.78
CA SER A 334 15.43 8.81 -7.85
C SER A 334 16.35 7.86 -8.64
N ILE A 335 15.85 7.28 -9.74
CA ILE A 335 16.58 6.32 -10.58
C ILE A 335 17.87 6.93 -11.14
N VAL A 336 17.79 8.12 -11.75
CA VAL A 336 18.96 8.74 -12.39
C VAL A 336 20.04 9.15 -11.39
N THR A 337 19.66 9.35 -10.13
CA THR A 337 20.55 9.74 -9.01
C THR A 337 20.98 8.55 -8.14
N ARG A 338 20.83 7.32 -8.65
CA ARG A 338 21.12 6.07 -7.93
C ARG A 338 20.36 5.97 -6.62
N ASP A 339 19.03 6.04 -6.71
CA ASP A 339 18.12 6.04 -5.56
C ASP A 339 18.49 7.14 -4.55
N GLY A 340 18.83 8.33 -5.06
CA GLY A 340 19.18 9.53 -4.29
C GLY A 340 20.58 9.54 -3.66
N GLN A 341 21.35 8.45 -3.72
CA GLN A 341 22.70 8.38 -3.13
C GLN A 341 23.67 9.43 -3.67
N GLU A 342 23.54 9.83 -4.95
CA GLU A 342 24.41 10.84 -5.54
C GLU A 342 24.17 12.28 -5.01
N LEU A 343 23.10 12.50 -4.25
CA LEU A 343 22.70 13.80 -3.71
C LEU A 343 23.05 13.97 -2.22
N GLU A 344 23.20 12.89 -1.47
CA GLU A 344 23.37 12.85 0.01
C GLU A 344 24.39 13.89 0.54
N LYS A 345 25.53 14.04 -0.12
CA LYS A 345 26.61 14.96 0.30
C LYS A 345 26.59 16.33 -0.37
N LYS A 346 25.54 16.64 -1.14
CA LYS A 346 25.43 17.85 -1.97
C LYS A 346 24.30 18.78 -1.54
N VAL A 347 23.48 18.35 -0.58
CA VAL A 347 22.31 19.07 -0.07
C VAL A 347 22.26 18.90 1.45
N ARG A 348 21.60 19.82 2.18
CA ARG A 348 21.48 19.76 3.65
C ARG A 348 20.10 19.27 4.11
N LEU A 349 19.10 19.33 3.24
CA LEU A 349 17.77 18.79 3.53
C LEU A 349 17.76 17.26 3.52
N GLY A 350 16.82 16.68 4.26
CA GLY A 350 16.54 15.25 4.26
C GLY A 350 16.05 14.78 2.90
N LEU A 351 16.35 13.53 2.52
CA LEU A 351 15.96 12.97 1.23
C LEU A 351 15.23 11.67 1.42
N THR A 352 14.23 11.44 0.58
CA THR A 352 13.63 10.11 0.45
C THR A 352 13.27 9.80 -0.99
N THR A 353 13.30 8.53 -1.36
CA THR A 353 12.90 8.05 -2.69
C THR A 353 11.40 7.73 -2.77
N GLY A 354 10.71 7.53 -1.65
CA GLY A 354 9.32 7.07 -1.69
C GLY A 354 9.17 5.59 -2.01
N ASN A 355 10.28 4.86 -2.23
CA ASN A 355 10.26 3.47 -2.65
C ASN A 355 9.73 2.52 -1.58
N PRO A 356 10.07 2.65 -0.27
CA PRO A 356 9.50 1.80 0.77
C PRO A 356 7.98 1.91 0.87
N HIS A 357 7.43 3.13 0.89
CA HIS A 357 5.98 3.31 0.91
C HIS A 357 5.31 2.77 -0.36
N SER A 358 5.92 2.98 -1.53
CA SER A 358 5.39 2.44 -2.79
C SER A 358 5.36 0.91 -2.80
N ALA A 359 6.41 0.26 -2.27
CA ALA A 359 6.44 -1.20 -2.11
C ALA A 359 5.39 -1.69 -1.11
N ALA A 360 5.20 -0.96 0.00
CA ALA A 360 4.19 -1.27 1.01
C ALA A 360 2.77 -1.20 0.43
N ILE A 361 2.47 -0.15 -0.34
CA ILE A 361 1.17 0.01 -1.02
C ILE A 361 0.95 -1.07 -2.07
N ALA A 362 1.98 -1.46 -2.83
CA ALA A 362 1.88 -2.56 -3.78
C ALA A 362 1.53 -3.89 -3.10
N VAL A 363 2.18 -4.20 -1.97
CA VAL A 363 1.87 -5.40 -1.18
C VAL A 363 0.48 -5.28 -0.54
N GLN A 364 0.08 -4.11 -0.04
CA GLN A 364 -1.29 -3.90 0.48
C GLN A 364 -2.36 -4.10 -0.59
N ASN A 365 -2.12 -3.65 -1.83
CA ASN A 365 -3.02 -3.92 -2.95
C ASN A 365 -3.17 -5.43 -3.19
N VAL A 366 -2.06 -6.19 -3.15
CA VAL A 366 -2.11 -7.66 -3.24
C VAL A 366 -2.93 -8.26 -2.11
N LEU A 367 -2.66 -7.88 -0.86
CA LEU A 367 -3.35 -8.41 0.32
C LEU A 367 -4.86 -8.12 0.25
N HIS A 368 -5.22 -6.89 -0.08
CA HIS A 368 -6.61 -6.47 -0.16
C HIS A 368 -7.33 -7.14 -1.33
N ALA A 369 -6.71 -7.24 -2.50
CA ALA A 369 -7.29 -7.92 -3.64
C ALA A 369 -7.41 -9.43 -3.41
N ALA A 370 -6.42 -10.05 -2.76
CA ALA A 370 -6.46 -11.46 -2.41
C ALA A 370 -7.63 -11.76 -1.45
N ALA A 371 -7.82 -10.92 -0.43
CA ALA A 371 -8.96 -11.03 0.48
C ALA A 371 -10.30 -10.91 -0.26
N LEU A 372 -10.48 -9.88 -1.09
CA LEU A 372 -11.73 -9.64 -1.81
C LEU A 372 -12.04 -10.69 -2.89
N THR A 373 -11.02 -11.42 -3.34
CA THR A 373 -11.17 -12.43 -4.40
C THR A 373 -10.99 -13.87 -3.90
N ASN A 374 -10.89 -14.08 -2.58
CA ASN A 374 -10.66 -15.39 -1.96
C ASN A 374 -9.39 -16.12 -2.45
N LEU A 375 -8.31 -15.38 -2.74
CA LEU A 375 -7.02 -15.99 -3.06
C LEU A 375 -6.28 -16.38 -1.78
N SER A 376 -5.96 -17.67 -1.63
CA SER A 376 -5.12 -18.15 -0.54
C SER A 376 -3.64 -17.84 -0.81
N LEU A 377 -3.11 -16.79 -0.17
CA LEU A 377 -1.70 -16.42 -0.31
C LEU A 377 -0.71 -17.56 -0.01
N PRO A 378 -0.86 -18.36 1.08
CA PRO A 378 0.10 -19.43 1.37
C PRO A 378 0.16 -20.57 0.35
N HIS A 379 -0.76 -20.59 -0.62
CA HIS A 379 -0.82 -21.53 -1.74
C HIS A 379 -0.67 -20.84 -3.09
N ALA A 380 -0.44 -19.53 -3.09
CA ALA A 380 -0.34 -18.73 -4.29
C ALA A 380 1.10 -18.70 -4.81
N THR A 381 1.22 -18.61 -6.13
CA THR A 381 2.47 -18.23 -6.80
C THR A 381 2.43 -16.73 -7.10
N ALA A 382 3.44 -15.99 -6.64
CA ALA A 382 3.63 -14.58 -7.00
C ALA A 382 4.80 -14.42 -7.96
N ALA A 383 4.67 -13.55 -8.95
CA ALA A 383 5.73 -13.12 -9.86
C ALA A 383 5.99 -11.61 -9.71
N ILE A 384 7.25 -11.21 -9.58
CA ILE A 384 7.66 -9.80 -9.48
C ILE A 384 8.59 -9.47 -10.65
N ILE A 385 8.12 -8.61 -11.54
CA ILE A 385 8.86 -8.11 -12.69
C ILE A 385 9.57 -6.82 -12.31
N GLY A 386 10.87 -6.76 -12.55
CA GLY A 386 11.75 -5.75 -11.92
C GLY A 386 12.06 -6.09 -10.47
N GLY A 387 12.03 -7.39 -10.13
CA GLY A 387 12.14 -7.88 -8.76
C GLY A 387 13.49 -7.58 -8.10
N ALA A 388 14.55 -7.35 -8.87
CA ALA A 388 15.84 -6.91 -8.31
C ALA A 388 15.97 -5.37 -8.23
N GLY A 389 14.94 -4.60 -8.62
CA GLY A 389 14.85 -3.16 -8.40
C GLY A 389 14.62 -2.77 -6.94
N SER A 390 14.59 -1.47 -6.64
CA SER A 390 14.39 -0.97 -5.27
C SER A 390 13.02 -1.38 -4.71
N VAL A 391 11.92 -0.96 -5.36
CA VAL A 391 10.54 -1.35 -5.00
C VAL A 391 10.32 -2.86 -5.11
N GLY A 392 10.72 -3.46 -6.25
CA GLY A 392 10.53 -4.89 -6.49
C GLY A 392 11.20 -5.79 -5.44
N SER A 393 12.42 -5.45 -5.00
CA SER A 393 13.11 -6.23 -3.97
C SER A 393 12.47 -6.10 -2.59
N ALA A 394 11.93 -4.92 -2.24
CA ALA A 394 11.15 -4.75 -1.02
C ALA A 394 9.83 -5.55 -1.08
N CYS A 395 9.12 -5.52 -2.21
CA CYS A 395 7.94 -6.37 -2.43
C CYS A 395 8.29 -7.86 -2.32
N ALA A 396 9.41 -8.30 -2.89
CA ALA A 396 9.87 -9.69 -2.80
C ALA A 396 10.10 -10.11 -1.36
N LYS A 397 10.80 -9.30 -0.57
CA LYS A 397 11.05 -9.57 0.86
C LYS A 397 9.78 -9.60 1.70
N LEU A 398 8.79 -8.76 1.38
CA LEU A 398 7.49 -8.74 2.05
C LEU A 398 6.64 -9.97 1.67
N LEU A 399 6.55 -10.30 0.37
CA LEU A 399 5.72 -11.41 -0.12
C LEU A 399 6.32 -12.79 0.14
N ALA A 400 7.65 -12.94 0.18
CA ALA A 400 8.32 -14.23 0.42
C ALA A 400 7.96 -14.89 1.76
N ARG A 401 7.34 -14.13 2.69
CA ARG A 401 6.83 -14.61 3.97
C ARG A 401 5.38 -15.10 3.90
N LEU A 402 4.66 -14.75 2.84
CA LEU A 402 3.21 -14.89 2.72
C LEU A 402 2.79 -15.90 1.67
N VAL A 403 3.61 -16.11 0.63
CA VAL A 403 3.27 -16.96 -0.52
C VAL A 403 3.95 -18.32 -0.51
N GLU A 404 3.42 -19.28 -1.27
CA GLU A 404 4.05 -20.59 -1.46
C GLU A 404 5.30 -20.48 -2.33
N LYS A 405 5.20 -19.74 -3.43
CA LYS A 405 6.22 -19.64 -4.46
C LYS A 405 6.39 -18.21 -4.93
N LEU A 406 7.63 -17.79 -5.08
CA LEU A 406 7.97 -16.44 -5.51
C LEU A 406 8.93 -16.48 -6.72
N LEU A 407 8.44 -16.03 -7.86
CA LEU A 407 9.22 -15.84 -9.08
C LEU A 407 9.74 -14.40 -9.11
N ILE A 408 11.06 -14.22 -9.13
CA ILE A 408 11.70 -12.90 -9.21
C ILE A 408 12.26 -12.75 -10.63
N ILE A 409 11.70 -11.83 -11.41
CA ILE A 409 12.09 -11.58 -12.80
C ILE A 409 12.89 -10.27 -12.86
N ASP A 410 14.15 -10.31 -13.28
CA ASP A 410 14.94 -9.11 -13.57
C ASP A 410 16.04 -9.40 -14.60
N ILE A 411 16.40 -8.40 -15.40
CA ILE A 411 17.50 -8.49 -16.37
C ILE A 411 18.88 -8.40 -15.69
N LYS A 412 18.95 -7.84 -14.47
CA LYS A 412 20.18 -7.66 -13.71
C LYS A 412 20.55 -8.95 -12.97
N LYS A 413 21.21 -9.87 -13.68
CA LYS A 413 21.59 -11.21 -13.17
C LYS A 413 22.25 -11.16 -11.79
N ASP A 414 23.24 -10.30 -11.56
CA ASP A 414 23.96 -10.27 -10.27
C ASP A 414 23.06 -9.82 -9.11
N ALA A 415 22.27 -8.78 -9.32
CA ALA A 415 21.33 -8.27 -8.32
C ALA A 415 20.21 -9.28 -8.03
N LEU A 416 19.78 -10.02 -9.05
CA LEU A 416 18.81 -11.10 -8.94
C LEU A 416 19.37 -12.28 -8.14
N HIS A 417 20.56 -12.78 -8.48
CA HIS A 417 21.20 -13.87 -7.73
C HIS A 417 21.39 -13.51 -6.26
N ASN A 418 21.84 -12.28 -5.97
CA ASN A 418 22.01 -11.81 -4.58
C ASN A 418 20.68 -11.79 -3.82
N LEU A 419 19.59 -11.34 -4.44
CA LEU A 419 18.28 -11.30 -3.80
C LEU A 419 17.70 -12.71 -3.57
N VAL A 420 17.87 -13.62 -4.53
CA VAL A 420 17.46 -15.03 -4.37
C VAL A 420 18.25 -15.69 -3.24
N ALA A 421 19.56 -15.46 -3.17
CA ALA A 421 20.40 -15.95 -2.07
C ALA A 421 19.98 -15.37 -0.71
N GLU A 422 19.65 -14.08 -0.65
CA GLU A 422 19.12 -13.43 0.56
C GLU A 422 17.81 -14.08 1.04
N LEU A 423 16.96 -14.49 0.10
CA LEU A 423 15.64 -15.08 0.36
C LEU A 423 15.65 -16.61 0.42
N ALA A 424 16.81 -17.27 0.39
CA ALA A 424 16.90 -18.74 0.35
C ALA A 424 16.23 -19.44 1.55
N ASN A 425 16.19 -18.76 2.71
CA ASN A 425 15.55 -19.26 3.93
C ASN A 425 14.14 -18.67 4.17
N ALA A 426 13.57 -18.01 3.17
CA ALA A 426 12.19 -17.53 3.27
C ALA A 426 11.20 -18.70 3.23
N ARG A 427 9.94 -18.43 3.61
CA ARG A 427 8.87 -19.42 3.55
C ARG A 427 8.57 -19.86 2.11
N ALA A 428 8.57 -18.91 1.19
CA ALA A 428 8.30 -19.17 -0.21
C ALA A 428 9.45 -19.92 -0.88
N ALA A 429 9.12 -20.83 -1.81
CA ALA A 429 10.08 -21.34 -2.79
C ALA A 429 10.44 -20.20 -3.77
N VAL A 430 11.65 -19.64 -3.63
CA VAL A 430 12.09 -18.48 -4.42
C VAL A 430 12.92 -18.93 -5.63
N GLU A 431 12.52 -18.46 -6.82
CA GLU A 431 13.24 -18.72 -8.07
C GLU A 431 13.54 -17.41 -8.81
N GLY A 432 14.77 -17.27 -9.31
CA GLY A 432 15.20 -16.13 -10.11
C GLY A 432 15.17 -16.42 -11.60
N MET A 433 14.68 -15.47 -12.40
CA MET A 433 14.63 -15.58 -13.85
C MET A 433 14.85 -14.25 -14.58
N THR A 434 15.20 -14.34 -15.86
CA THR A 434 15.51 -13.17 -16.72
C THR A 434 14.52 -13.00 -17.87
N ASN A 435 13.52 -13.87 -17.98
CA ASN A 435 12.45 -13.82 -18.98
C ASN A 435 11.06 -13.88 -18.30
N LEU A 436 10.01 -13.67 -19.09
CA LEU A 436 8.63 -13.59 -18.61
C LEU A 436 7.84 -14.89 -18.79
N ASP A 437 8.47 -15.98 -19.23
CA ASP A 437 7.75 -17.17 -19.72
C ASP A 437 6.86 -17.82 -18.65
N ARG A 438 7.33 -17.82 -17.41
CA ARG A 438 6.64 -18.42 -16.26
C ARG A 438 5.76 -17.44 -15.48
N VAL A 439 5.60 -16.20 -15.96
CA VAL A 439 4.60 -15.27 -15.39
C VAL A 439 3.19 -15.89 -15.45
N ARG A 440 2.94 -16.75 -16.45
CA ARG A 440 1.69 -17.51 -16.58
C ARG A 440 1.41 -18.50 -15.44
N GLU A 441 2.38 -18.82 -14.59
CA GLU A 441 2.18 -19.65 -13.40
C GLU A 441 1.57 -18.85 -12.24
N ALA A 442 1.73 -17.52 -12.25
CA ALA A 442 1.49 -16.70 -11.08
C ALA A 442 0.02 -16.28 -10.90
N ASP A 443 -0.48 -16.43 -9.66
CA ASP A 443 -1.75 -15.88 -9.20
C ASP A 443 -1.66 -14.36 -8.99
N ILE A 444 -0.46 -13.89 -8.65
CA ILE A 444 -0.16 -12.49 -8.35
C ILE A 444 0.99 -12.06 -9.24
N VAL A 445 0.84 -10.96 -9.95
CA VAL A 445 1.91 -10.35 -10.76
C VAL A 445 2.11 -8.91 -10.30
N ILE A 446 3.32 -8.56 -9.86
CA ILE A 446 3.70 -7.17 -9.58
C ILE A 446 4.69 -6.71 -10.65
N ALA A 447 4.36 -5.63 -11.36
CA ALA A 447 5.30 -4.94 -12.24
C ALA A 447 5.87 -3.71 -11.55
N ALA A 448 7.18 -3.69 -11.31
CA ALA A 448 7.88 -2.61 -10.61
C ALA A 448 9.22 -2.31 -11.30
N THR A 449 9.18 -1.99 -12.60
CA THR A 449 10.38 -1.72 -13.40
C THR A 449 10.52 -0.23 -13.75
N ASN A 450 11.70 0.14 -14.22
CA ASN A 450 11.97 1.46 -14.81
C ASN A 450 11.99 1.41 -16.35
N ASN A 451 11.51 0.33 -16.97
CA ASN A 451 11.42 0.20 -18.41
C ASN A 451 10.33 1.15 -18.93
N PRO A 452 10.58 1.93 -20.00
CA PRO A 452 9.57 2.80 -20.57
C PRO A 452 8.48 2.05 -21.37
N ASN A 453 8.67 0.76 -21.65
CA ASN A 453 7.79 -0.03 -22.50
C ASN A 453 6.82 -0.90 -21.69
N ILE A 454 5.72 -1.29 -22.34
CA ILE A 454 4.81 -2.32 -21.84
C ILE A 454 5.51 -3.68 -21.86
N LEU A 455 5.48 -4.39 -20.74
CA LEU A 455 6.08 -5.71 -20.54
C LEU A 455 5.03 -6.81 -20.35
N VAL A 456 3.91 -6.49 -19.70
CA VAL A 456 2.86 -7.45 -19.39
C VAL A 456 1.66 -7.25 -20.31
N THR A 457 1.31 -8.29 -21.06
CA THR A 457 0.16 -8.35 -21.95
C THR A 457 -0.78 -9.47 -21.51
N ALA A 458 -1.97 -9.54 -22.11
CA ALA A 458 -2.99 -10.55 -21.77
C ALA A 458 -2.49 -12.01 -21.88
N SER A 459 -1.54 -12.29 -22.76
CA SER A 459 -0.98 -13.64 -22.98
C SER A 459 -0.08 -14.12 -21.84
N HIS A 460 0.42 -13.22 -20.99
CA HIS A 460 1.28 -13.59 -19.86
C HIS A 460 0.50 -14.06 -18.63
N LEU A 461 -0.83 -13.90 -18.61
CA LEU A 461 -1.64 -13.95 -17.40
C LEU A 461 -2.57 -15.17 -17.40
N LYS A 462 -2.58 -15.92 -16.29
CA LYS A 462 -3.56 -17.00 -16.09
C LYS A 462 -4.93 -16.48 -15.64
N PRO A 463 -6.01 -17.25 -15.80
CA PRO A 463 -7.33 -16.86 -15.32
C PRO A 463 -7.34 -16.55 -13.82
N GLY A 464 -8.09 -15.52 -13.42
CA GLY A 464 -8.19 -15.09 -12.03
C GLY A 464 -6.95 -14.36 -11.48
N ALA A 465 -5.95 -14.03 -12.30
CA ALA A 465 -4.73 -13.37 -11.82
C ALA A 465 -5.02 -11.98 -11.23
N ILE A 466 -4.25 -11.61 -10.20
CA ILE A 466 -4.18 -10.26 -9.62
C ILE A 466 -2.92 -9.59 -10.15
N VAL A 467 -3.07 -8.49 -10.89
CA VAL A 467 -1.95 -7.76 -11.49
C VAL A 467 -1.86 -6.38 -10.88
N ILE A 468 -0.69 -6.06 -10.31
CA ILE A 468 -0.37 -4.78 -9.70
C ILE A 468 0.65 -4.06 -10.57
N ASP A 469 0.26 -2.97 -11.21
CA ASP A 469 1.20 -2.10 -11.94
C ASP A 469 1.73 -1.00 -11.00
N ALA A 470 2.95 -1.19 -10.51
CA ALA A 470 3.66 -0.23 -9.67
C ALA A 470 4.76 0.53 -10.43
N ALA A 471 4.75 0.45 -11.77
CA ALA A 471 5.74 1.12 -12.61
C ALA A 471 5.28 2.50 -13.07
N GLN A 472 6.25 3.41 -13.25
CA GLN A 472 6.04 4.73 -13.84
C GLN A 472 7.21 5.02 -14.80
N PRO A 473 7.00 5.01 -16.13
CA PRO A 473 5.73 4.75 -16.86
C PRO A 473 5.15 3.34 -16.63
N LYS A 474 3.86 3.15 -16.96
CA LYS A 474 3.14 1.87 -16.82
C LYS A 474 3.85 0.75 -17.58
N ASN A 475 3.87 -0.46 -17.01
CA ASN A 475 4.44 -1.65 -17.65
C ASN A 475 3.38 -2.70 -18.00
N VAL A 476 2.14 -2.51 -17.57
CA VAL A 476 1.02 -3.42 -17.85
C VAL A 476 0.14 -2.80 -18.93
N SER A 477 -0.23 -3.59 -19.94
CA SER A 477 -1.08 -3.12 -21.03
C SER A 477 -2.46 -2.68 -20.54
N GLU A 478 -2.89 -1.49 -20.93
CA GLU A 478 -4.22 -0.94 -20.63
C GLU A 478 -5.36 -1.69 -21.36
N GLU A 479 -5.03 -2.58 -22.30
CA GLU A 479 -6.00 -3.42 -23.02
C GLU A 479 -6.43 -4.65 -22.21
N ILE A 480 -5.66 -5.06 -21.19
CA ILE A 480 -5.95 -6.27 -20.41
C ILE A 480 -7.35 -6.23 -19.78
N PRO A 481 -7.80 -5.14 -19.13
CA PRO A 481 -9.17 -5.06 -18.58
C PRO A 481 -10.30 -5.15 -19.62
N HIS A 482 -9.99 -5.04 -20.91
CA HIS A 482 -10.94 -5.24 -22.01
C HIS A 482 -10.89 -6.66 -22.57
N LEU A 483 -9.68 -7.22 -22.73
CA LEU A 483 -9.47 -8.54 -23.32
C LEU A 483 -9.66 -9.70 -22.32
N ARG A 484 -9.44 -9.44 -21.02
CA ARG A 484 -9.41 -10.44 -19.94
C ARG A 484 -10.23 -9.95 -18.75
N PRO A 485 -11.58 -10.00 -18.83
CA PRO A 485 -12.44 -9.64 -17.69
C PRO A 485 -12.25 -10.56 -16.48
N ASP A 486 -11.67 -11.75 -16.69
CA ASP A 486 -11.30 -12.74 -15.69
C ASP A 486 -10.02 -12.38 -14.89
N VAL A 487 -9.38 -11.25 -15.17
CA VAL A 487 -8.15 -10.77 -14.50
C VAL A 487 -8.37 -9.37 -13.93
N VAL A 488 -7.85 -9.10 -12.73
CA VAL A 488 -7.83 -7.73 -12.17
C VAL A 488 -6.48 -7.10 -12.45
N VAL A 489 -6.50 -5.93 -13.08
CA VAL A 489 -5.34 -5.02 -13.13
C VAL A 489 -5.62 -3.87 -12.19
N ILE A 490 -4.67 -3.57 -11.30
CA ILE A 490 -4.73 -2.51 -10.30
C ILE A 490 -3.51 -1.60 -10.50
N GLU A 491 -3.77 -0.32 -10.71
CA GLU A 491 -2.74 0.73 -10.64
C GLU A 491 -2.34 0.92 -9.18
N SER A 492 -1.05 0.75 -8.91
CA SER A 492 -0.50 0.77 -7.55
C SER A 492 0.06 2.14 -7.17
N ALA A 493 0.55 2.21 -5.93
CA ALA A 493 1.15 3.41 -5.35
C ALA A 493 0.18 4.61 -5.36
N VAL A 494 -1.11 4.36 -5.15
CA VAL A 494 -2.12 5.41 -4.92
C VAL A 494 -2.59 5.33 -3.47
N VAL A 495 -2.59 6.48 -2.80
CA VAL A 495 -2.87 6.63 -1.38
C VAL A 495 -3.95 7.70 -1.22
N GLN A 496 -4.99 7.38 -0.45
CA GLN A 496 -5.96 8.37 -0.01
C GLN A 496 -5.31 9.25 1.06
N THR A 497 -5.37 10.56 0.87
CA THR A 497 -4.80 11.56 1.76
C THR A 497 -5.88 12.21 2.65
N PRO A 498 -5.50 12.67 3.86
CA PRO A 498 -6.40 13.39 4.76
C PRO A 498 -6.41 14.89 4.43
N ASP A 499 -7.46 15.38 3.76
CA ASP A 499 -7.67 16.81 3.46
C ASP A 499 -6.51 17.51 2.72
N VAL A 500 -5.64 16.76 2.02
CA VAL A 500 -4.51 17.31 1.28
C VAL A 500 -4.89 17.61 -0.17
N SER A 501 -4.57 18.81 -0.64
CA SER A 501 -4.64 19.18 -2.05
C SER A 501 -3.26 19.48 -2.62
N VAL A 502 -2.91 18.77 -3.69
CA VAL A 502 -1.62 18.92 -4.40
C VAL A 502 -1.66 20.08 -5.41
N HIS A 503 -2.86 20.54 -5.79
CA HIS A 503 -3.07 21.60 -6.79
C HIS A 503 -2.32 21.37 -8.11
N PHE A 504 -2.15 20.10 -8.48
CA PHE A 504 -1.50 19.67 -9.71
C PHE A 504 -2.13 18.38 -10.21
N ASP A 505 -2.41 18.31 -11.50
CA ASP A 505 -2.99 17.12 -12.12
C ASP A 505 -1.94 16.00 -12.22
N LEU A 506 -1.98 15.09 -11.25
CA LEU A 506 -1.19 13.86 -11.18
C LEU A 506 -1.88 12.66 -11.84
N ASP A 507 -2.98 12.85 -12.57
CA ASP A 507 -3.84 11.78 -13.11
C ASP A 507 -4.52 10.94 -12.00
N LEU A 508 -4.79 11.59 -10.86
CA LEU A 508 -5.40 11.02 -9.65
C LEU A 508 -6.65 11.81 -9.27
N ALA A 509 -7.56 11.17 -8.51
CA ALA A 509 -8.73 11.87 -8.00
C ALA A 509 -8.35 12.86 -6.90
N GLU A 510 -9.29 13.77 -6.56
CA GLU A 510 -9.11 14.65 -5.43
C GLU A 510 -9.01 13.84 -4.13
N GLY A 511 -8.11 14.26 -3.23
CA GLY A 511 -7.80 13.49 -2.02
C GLY A 511 -6.95 12.22 -2.27
N GLU A 512 -6.41 12.01 -3.47
CA GLU A 512 -5.45 10.95 -3.75
C GLU A 512 -4.05 11.52 -4.04
N ALA A 513 -3.02 10.77 -3.64
CA ALA A 513 -1.63 11.07 -3.95
C ALA A 513 -0.85 9.81 -4.31
N LEU A 514 0.27 10.01 -5.02
CA LEU A 514 1.22 8.93 -5.29
C LEU A 514 1.90 8.46 -3.99
N GLY A 515 2.27 7.20 -3.91
CA GLY A 515 2.88 6.59 -2.73
C GLY A 515 4.20 7.27 -2.35
N CYS A 516 5.02 7.63 -3.34
CA CYS A 516 6.27 8.35 -3.09
C CYS A 516 6.07 9.79 -2.60
N LEU A 517 5.02 10.48 -3.08
CA LEU A 517 4.63 11.79 -2.55
C LEU A 517 4.08 11.65 -1.13
N SER A 518 3.27 10.63 -0.87
CA SER A 518 2.68 10.33 0.44
C SER A 518 3.74 10.05 1.50
N GLU A 519 4.80 9.31 1.17
CA GLU A 519 5.95 9.11 2.07
C GLU A 519 6.54 10.45 2.50
N THR A 520 6.75 11.38 1.56
CA THR A 520 7.32 12.70 1.86
C THR A 520 6.41 13.48 2.82
N MET A 521 5.10 13.44 2.60
CA MET A 521 4.13 14.12 3.46
C MET A 521 4.04 13.49 4.85
N ILE A 522 4.03 12.15 4.94
CA ILE A 522 4.01 11.42 6.21
C ILE A 522 5.25 11.72 7.03
N LEU A 523 6.43 11.66 6.42
CA LEU A 523 7.70 11.98 7.09
C LEU A 523 7.74 13.42 7.60
N THR A 524 7.23 14.35 6.80
CA THR A 524 7.11 15.76 7.23
C THR A 524 6.18 15.88 8.42
N ALA A 525 5.00 15.25 8.36
CA ALA A 525 3.99 15.34 9.40
C ALA A 525 4.44 14.74 10.74
N ILE A 526 5.26 13.67 10.73
CA ILE A 526 5.86 13.10 11.95
C ILE A 526 7.14 13.81 12.39
N GLY A 527 7.58 14.87 11.69
CA GLY A 527 8.79 15.61 12.02
C GLY A 527 10.09 14.82 11.81
N TRP A 528 10.13 13.93 10.81
CA TRP A 528 11.34 13.17 10.51
C TRP A 528 12.47 14.08 10.02
N GLU A 529 13.66 13.93 10.62
CA GLU A 529 14.85 14.69 10.24
C GLU A 529 15.87 13.80 9.50
N GLY A 530 16.54 14.37 8.50
CA GLY A 530 17.57 13.69 7.72
C GLY A 530 17.03 12.76 6.62
N HIS A 531 17.91 11.92 6.08
CA HIS A 531 17.56 10.98 5.01
C HIS A 531 16.72 9.82 5.56
N TYR A 532 15.70 9.41 4.81
CA TYR A 532 14.83 8.29 5.19
C TYR A 532 15.11 7.05 4.34
N SER A 533 14.87 7.12 3.03
CA SER A 533 15.13 6.02 2.12
C SER A 533 15.98 6.46 0.93
N LEU A 534 17.26 6.10 1.00
CA LEU A 534 18.21 6.18 -0.11
C LEU A 534 18.70 4.78 -0.45
N GLY A 535 19.03 4.53 -1.72
CA GLY A 535 19.42 3.19 -2.16
C GLY A 535 18.23 2.23 -2.30
N LYS A 536 18.48 0.95 -2.08
CA LYS A 536 17.43 -0.08 -2.12
C LYS A 536 16.47 0.09 -0.95
N ALA A 537 15.18 -0.03 -1.22
CA ALA A 537 14.13 0.09 -0.22
C ALA A 537 14.25 -1.02 0.84
N ASP A 538 14.20 -0.62 2.10
CA ASP A 538 14.17 -1.52 3.25
C ASP A 538 12.71 -1.87 3.60
N PRO A 539 12.35 -3.17 3.69
CA PRO A 539 11.06 -3.61 4.20
C PRO A 539 10.71 -3.07 5.60
N SER A 540 11.69 -2.79 6.46
CA SER A 540 11.45 -2.21 7.79
C SER A 540 10.85 -0.80 7.69
N HIS A 541 11.37 0.02 6.77
CA HIS A 541 10.84 1.35 6.46
C HIS A 541 9.43 1.26 5.88
N ALA A 542 9.16 0.26 5.02
CA ALA A 542 7.82 0.02 4.46
C ALA A 542 6.77 -0.19 5.57
N SER A 543 7.07 -1.00 6.59
CA SER A 543 6.17 -1.21 7.73
C SER A 543 6.02 0.06 8.58
N HIS A 544 7.13 0.75 8.86
CA HIS A 544 7.11 1.98 9.66
C HIS A 544 6.25 3.08 9.01
N ILE A 545 6.45 3.35 7.72
CA ILE A 545 5.75 4.45 7.03
C ILE A 545 4.25 4.19 6.89
N ILE A 546 3.83 2.92 6.74
CA ILE A 546 2.41 2.56 6.73
C ILE A 546 1.77 2.83 8.09
N ALA A 547 2.42 2.42 9.18
CA ALA A 547 1.90 2.65 10.52
C ALA A 547 1.81 4.16 10.83
N ALA A 548 2.84 4.92 10.46
CA ALA A 548 2.86 6.37 10.59
C ALA A 548 1.74 7.04 9.76
N GLY A 549 1.63 6.70 8.48
CA GLY A 549 0.59 7.24 7.60
C GLY A 549 -0.81 6.94 8.09
N ARG A 550 -1.03 5.73 8.62
CA ARG A 550 -2.34 5.35 9.17
C ARG A 550 -2.77 6.22 10.35
N ARG A 551 -1.85 6.51 11.28
CA ARG A 551 -2.13 7.40 12.42
C ARG A 551 -2.50 8.82 11.96
N LEU A 552 -1.93 9.26 10.84
CA LEU A 552 -2.16 10.58 10.26
C LEU A 552 -3.40 10.64 9.34
N GLY A 553 -4.06 9.51 9.05
CA GLY A 553 -5.24 9.46 8.18
C GLY A 553 -4.97 9.05 6.73
N PHE A 554 -3.72 8.77 6.35
CA PHE A 554 -3.40 8.19 5.05
C PHE A 554 -3.91 6.75 4.97
N ARG A 555 -4.55 6.37 3.86
CA ARG A 555 -5.15 5.05 3.66
C ARG A 555 -4.84 4.54 2.25
N LEU A 556 -4.97 3.22 2.06
CA LEU A 556 -4.95 2.65 0.73
C LEU A 556 -6.11 3.24 -0.09
N ALA A 557 -5.83 3.73 -1.29
CA ALA A 557 -6.88 4.22 -2.17
C ALA A 557 -7.73 3.07 -2.73
N ARG A 558 -8.90 3.41 -3.28
CA ARG A 558 -9.74 2.44 -3.98
C ARG A 558 -9.01 1.92 -5.21
N PHE A 559 -9.19 0.64 -5.53
CA PHE A 559 -8.59 0.05 -6.73
C PHE A 559 -9.07 0.77 -7.99
N ARG A 560 -8.13 1.03 -8.89
CA ARG A 560 -8.38 1.66 -10.19
C ARG A 560 -7.49 1.07 -11.27
N ASN A 561 -7.92 1.25 -12.52
CA ASN A 561 -7.13 0.96 -13.72
C ASN A 561 -7.53 1.90 -14.87
N SER A 562 -7.13 1.57 -16.11
CA SER A 562 -7.46 2.34 -17.31
C SER A 562 -8.96 2.57 -17.54
N ARG A 563 -9.84 1.76 -16.94
CA ARG A 563 -11.30 1.88 -17.02
C ARG A 563 -11.92 2.71 -15.89
N GLY A 564 -11.13 3.17 -14.93
CA GLY A 564 -11.57 3.87 -13.71
C GLY A 564 -11.53 2.97 -12.48
N TYR A 565 -12.37 3.26 -11.49
CA TYR A 565 -12.43 2.51 -10.24
C TYR A 565 -13.00 1.10 -10.43
N ILE A 566 -12.38 0.12 -9.78
CA ILE A 566 -12.79 -1.28 -9.81
C ILE A 566 -13.93 -1.48 -8.81
N THR A 567 -14.96 -2.19 -9.26
CA THR A 567 -16.17 -2.48 -8.48
C THR A 567 -16.10 -3.86 -7.83
N ASP A 568 -16.87 -4.05 -6.76
CA ASP A 568 -16.96 -5.35 -6.07
C ASP A 568 -17.45 -6.47 -7.00
N ALA A 569 -18.35 -6.15 -7.93
CA ALA A 569 -18.84 -7.10 -8.94
C ALA A 569 -17.71 -7.64 -9.83
N GLN A 570 -16.74 -6.79 -10.20
CA GLN A 570 -15.58 -7.22 -10.99
C GLN A 570 -14.66 -8.12 -10.16
N LEU A 571 -14.45 -7.81 -8.88
CA LEU A 571 -13.64 -8.65 -7.99
C LEU A 571 -14.30 -10.03 -7.75
N LEU A 572 -15.62 -10.07 -7.61
CA LEU A 572 -16.38 -11.32 -7.50
C LEU A 572 -16.25 -12.19 -8.75
N HIS A 573 -16.34 -11.60 -9.95
CA HIS A 573 -16.18 -12.34 -11.21
C HIS A 573 -14.80 -13.01 -11.32
N ILE A 574 -13.78 -12.33 -10.81
CA ILE A 574 -12.39 -12.83 -10.81
C ILE A 574 -12.23 -13.96 -9.81
N ALA A 575 -12.86 -13.87 -8.64
CA ALA A 575 -12.91 -14.96 -7.67
C ALA A 575 -13.53 -16.24 -8.28
N GLN A 576 -14.62 -16.09 -9.03
CA GLN A 576 -15.29 -17.19 -9.73
C GLN A 576 -14.41 -17.80 -10.83
N SER A 577 -13.63 -16.97 -11.52
CA SER A 577 -12.76 -17.40 -12.64
C SER A 577 -11.58 -18.29 -12.21
N ARG A 578 -11.29 -18.40 -10.91
CA ARG A 578 -10.25 -19.31 -10.35
C ARG A 578 -10.76 -20.72 -10.10
N VAL A 579 -12.07 -20.92 -10.05
CA VAL A 579 -12.68 -22.23 -9.85
C VAL A 579 -12.74 -22.92 -11.22
N PRO A 580 -12.13 -24.11 -11.41
CA PRO A 580 -12.26 -24.85 -12.64
C PRO A 580 -13.74 -25.10 -12.96
N GLN A 581 -14.15 -24.92 -14.22
CA GLN A 581 -15.53 -25.17 -14.64
C GLN A 581 -16.00 -26.61 -14.35
N ASP A 582 -15.05 -27.55 -14.23
CA ASP A 582 -15.31 -28.96 -13.91
C ASP A 582 -15.60 -29.22 -12.41
N ALA A 583 -15.52 -28.20 -11.55
CA ALA A 583 -15.71 -28.29 -10.10
C ALA A 583 -16.98 -27.59 -9.58
N LEU A 584 -17.88 -27.16 -10.47
CA LEU A 584 -19.15 -26.49 -10.16
C LEU A 584 -20.37 -27.39 -10.41
#